data_AF-A0A3S5AH99-F1
#
_entry.id   AF-A0A3S5AH99-F1
#
_cell.length_a   1.000
_cell.length_b   1.000
_cell.length_c   1.000
_cell.angle_alpha   90.00
_cell.angle_beta   90.00
_cell.angle_gamma   90.00
#
_symmetry.space_group_name_H-M   'P 1'
#
loop_
_entity.id
_entity.type
_entity.pdbx_description
1 polymer ?
#
loop_
_entity_poly.entity_id
_entity_poly.type
_entity_poly.pdbx_seq_one_letter_code
_entity_poly.pdbx_strand_id
1 'polypeptide(L)'
;MLPRFFLSLLIFALCDASLIRIPLTPFRAVRRTLEESSVSISKIRQRWAKFDLHDGRPQPLINYLDAQYYGPITIGTPPQDFNVVFDTGSSNLWVPSKKCKWTDIACLLHNKYDSTKSSTYKKDGRSFSIRYGTGSLTGFLSNDTVSVSTLAGYDVSSQTFAEATSQPGLVFILAAFDGILGLGYPQISVMNVTPVFDNMVNQGLIDDPVFAFYLDRNVSDPIGGELMIGGTDPAYYEGDVFYIPVVDKGYWQVSMDGYVY
;
A
#
# COMPACT_ATOMS: atom_id res chain seq x y z
N MET A 1 64.44 -4.11 28.17
CA MET A 1 63.75 -3.57 26.98
C MET A 1 62.70 -4.59 26.56
N LEU A 2 61.42 -4.32 26.82
CA LEU A 2 60.29 -5.08 26.25
C LEU A 2 59.57 -4.17 25.26
N PRO A 3 59.23 -4.61 24.04
CA PRO A 3 58.37 -3.84 23.16
C PRO A 3 56.90 -4.14 23.51
N ARG A 4 56.13 -3.07 23.75
CA ARG A 4 54.67 -3.13 23.86
C ARG A 4 54.08 -3.21 22.46
N PHE A 5 53.49 -4.34 22.10
CA PHE A 5 52.59 -4.43 20.95
C PHE A 5 51.21 -3.92 21.37
N PHE A 6 50.76 -2.82 20.79
CA PHE A 6 49.37 -2.40 20.84
C PHE A 6 48.61 -3.14 19.74
N LEU A 7 47.71 -4.03 20.13
CA LEU A 7 46.76 -4.68 19.23
C LEU A 7 45.54 -3.76 19.11
N SER A 8 45.44 -3.02 18.01
CA SER A 8 44.23 -2.25 17.68
C SER A 8 43.17 -3.22 17.15
N LEU A 9 42.13 -3.45 17.94
CA LEU A 9 40.94 -4.18 17.50
C LEU A 9 40.14 -3.27 16.55
N LEU A 10 40.20 -3.53 15.25
CA LEU A 10 39.22 -2.96 14.30
C LEU A 10 37.89 -3.68 14.54
N ILE A 11 36.94 -2.99 15.16
CA ILE A 11 35.55 -3.42 15.19
C ILE A 11 34.98 -3.07 13.82
N PHE A 12 34.83 -4.07 12.95
CA PHE A 12 33.94 -3.94 11.79
C PHE A 12 32.51 -3.92 12.33
N ALA A 13 31.91 -2.74 12.42
CA ALA A 13 30.47 -2.63 12.48
C ALA A 13 29.94 -3.13 11.13
N LEU A 14 29.42 -4.36 11.11
CA LEU A 14 28.52 -4.79 10.05
C LEU A 14 27.29 -3.87 10.16
N CYS A 15 27.19 -2.88 9.28
CA CYS A 15 25.90 -2.27 8.98
C CYS A 15 25.06 -3.40 8.36
N ASP A 16 24.24 -4.04 9.18
CA ASP A 16 23.17 -4.88 8.67
C ASP A 16 22.16 -3.91 8.04
N ALA A 17 22.05 -3.94 6.71
CA ALA A 17 21.05 -3.13 6.02
C ALA A 17 19.68 -3.54 6.57
N SER A 18 18.97 -2.58 7.15
CA SER A 18 17.77 -2.90 7.91
C SER A 18 16.60 -3.17 6.97
N LEU A 19 16.30 -4.45 6.74
CA LEU A 19 15.14 -4.88 5.98
C LEU A 19 13.86 -4.60 6.79
N ILE A 20 12.99 -3.72 6.28
CA ILE A 20 11.67 -3.45 6.87
C ILE A 20 10.71 -4.55 6.42
N ARG A 21 10.03 -5.20 7.36
CA ARG A 21 9.11 -6.30 7.10
C ARG A 21 7.71 -5.97 7.56
N ILE A 22 6.74 -6.12 6.67
CA ILE A 22 5.35 -5.75 6.88
C ILE A 22 4.51 -7.01 6.65
N PRO A 23 3.93 -7.61 7.69
CA PRO A 23 3.12 -8.81 7.53
C PRO A 23 1.84 -8.47 6.77
N LEU A 24 1.49 -9.33 5.81
CA LEU A 24 0.31 -9.18 4.98
C LEU A 24 -0.74 -10.24 5.33
N THR A 25 -1.96 -9.78 5.54
CA THR A 25 -3.12 -10.62 5.85
C THR A 25 -3.93 -10.86 4.58
N PRO A 26 -4.24 -12.12 4.22
CA PRO A 26 -5.07 -12.42 3.06
C PRO A 26 -6.53 -12.08 3.35
N PHE A 27 -7.23 -11.57 2.35
CA PHE A 27 -8.65 -11.28 2.43
C PHE A 27 -9.48 -12.56 2.35
N ARG A 28 -10.05 -12.99 3.49
CA ARG A 28 -10.81 -14.25 3.60
C ARG A 28 -12.33 -14.09 3.48
N ALA A 29 -12.85 -12.91 3.82
CA ALA A 29 -14.26 -12.73 4.15
C ALA A 29 -15.20 -12.86 2.93
N VAL A 30 -14.90 -12.20 1.81
CA VAL A 30 -15.87 -12.17 0.69
C VAL A 30 -15.97 -13.51 -0.03
N ARG A 31 -14.88 -14.28 -0.18
CA ARG A 31 -14.96 -15.59 -0.83
C ARG A 31 -15.87 -16.54 -0.05
N ARG A 32 -15.65 -16.68 1.25
CA ARG A 32 -16.44 -17.56 2.11
C ARG A 32 -17.88 -17.07 2.26
N THR A 33 -18.08 -15.77 2.48
CA THR A 33 -19.43 -15.19 2.56
C THR A 33 -20.19 -15.28 1.23
N LEU A 34 -19.55 -15.08 0.07
CA LEU A 34 -20.23 -15.23 -1.24
C LEU A 34 -20.51 -16.70 -1.60
N GLU A 35 -19.60 -17.62 -1.27
CA GLU A 35 -19.81 -19.06 -1.38
C GLU A 35 -20.98 -19.53 -0.49
N GLU A 36 -21.10 -18.99 0.73
CA GLU A 36 -22.18 -19.27 1.69
C GLU A 36 -23.51 -18.56 1.34
N SER A 37 -23.47 -17.41 0.65
CA SER A 37 -24.66 -16.58 0.35
C SER A 37 -25.43 -16.98 -0.91
N SER A 38 -25.00 -18.01 -1.66
CA SER A 38 -25.59 -18.39 -2.97
C SER A 38 -25.66 -17.26 -4.01
N VAL A 39 -24.85 -16.20 -3.85
CA VAL A 39 -24.74 -15.10 -4.82
C VAL A 39 -23.71 -15.50 -5.87
N SER A 40 -24.18 -15.74 -7.09
CA SER A 40 -23.32 -16.21 -8.18
C SER A 40 -22.20 -15.20 -8.53
N ILE A 41 -20.95 -15.62 -8.31
CA ILE A 41 -19.73 -14.85 -8.65
C ILE A 41 -19.71 -14.41 -10.11
N SER A 42 -20.29 -15.20 -11.03
CA SER A 42 -20.36 -14.85 -12.45
C SER A 42 -21.24 -13.61 -12.72
N LYS A 43 -22.31 -13.40 -11.94
CA LYS A 43 -23.19 -12.23 -12.05
C LYS A 43 -22.54 -10.96 -11.49
N ILE A 44 -21.73 -11.09 -10.43
CA ILE A 44 -20.94 -9.97 -9.89
C ILE A 44 -19.84 -9.58 -10.90
N ARG A 45 -19.11 -10.58 -11.44
CA ARG A 45 -18.09 -10.37 -12.48
C ARG A 45 -18.63 -9.68 -13.73
N GLN A 46 -19.78 -10.12 -14.27
CA GLN A 46 -20.40 -9.48 -15.44
C GLN A 46 -20.83 -8.03 -15.17
N ARG A 47 -21.19 -7.69 -13.93
CA ARG A 47 -21.55 -6.31 -13.55
C ARG A 47 -20.33 -5.40 -13.44
N TRP A 48 -19.19 -5.93 -13.01
CA TRP A 48 -17.94 -5.16 -12.86
C TRP A 48 -17.17 -5.03 -14.18
N ALA A 49 -17.21 -6.04 -15.05
CA ALA A 49 -16.64 -5.97 -16.39
C ALA A 49 -17.34 -4.95 -17.31
N LYS A 50 -18.58 -4.55 -17.00
CA LYS A 50 -19.33 -3.55 -17.78
C LYS A 50 -18.89 -2.09 -17.56
N PHE A 51 -18.00 -1.82 -16.59
CA PHE A 51 -17.47 -0.47 -16.33
C PHE A 51 -16.21 -0.14 -17.14
N ASP A 52 -15.84 -1.03 -18.06
CA ASP A 52 -14.69 -0.89 -18.94
C ASP A 52 -15.04 0.05 -20.11
N LEU A 53 -14.59 1.31 -20.04
CA LEU A 53 -14.62 2.23 -21.17
C LEU A 53 -13.25 2.91 -21.31
N HIS A 54 -12.56 2.48 -22.37
CA HIS A 54 -11.39 3.08 -23.00
C HIS A 54 -11.56 4.61 -23.15
N ASP A 55 -10.75 5.40 -22.44
CA ASP A 55 -10.64 6.84 -22.70
C ASP A 55 -9.28 7.45 -22.32
N GLY A 56 -8.17 6.71 -22.50
CA GLY A 56 -6.81 7.28 -22.37
C GLY A 56 -6.46 7.85 -20.98
N ARG A 57 -7.16 7.42 -19.93
CA ARG A 57 -6.96 7.80 -18.52
C ARG A 57 -6.27 6.65 -17.75
N PRO A 58 -5.75 6.90 -16.53
CA PRO A 58 -5.04 5.89 -15.73
C PRO A 58 -5.74 4.53 -15.78
N GLN A 59 -4.97 3.48 -16.08
CA GLN A 59 -5.46 2.12 -16.20
C GLN A 59 -6.25 1.73 -14.95
N PRO A 60 -7.56 1.44 -15.08
CA PRO A 60 -8.39 1.16 -13.93
C PRO A 60 -7.95 -0.12 -13.22
N LEU A 61 -7.63 -0.05 -11.93
CA LEU A 61 -7.45 -1.23 -11.09
C LEU A 61 -8.75 -2.02 -11.00
N ILE A 62 -8.68 -3.31 -11.38
CA ILE A 62 -9.80 -4.25 -11.34
C ILE A 62 -9.70 -5.07 -10.06
N ASN A 63 -10.74 -4.99 -9.23
CA ASN A 63 -10.85 -5.80 -8.02
C ASN A 63 -11.09 -7.28 -8.37
N TYR A 64 -10.10 -8.12 -8.09
CA TYR A 64 -10.21 -9.58 -8.14
C TYR A 64 -10.37 -10.11 -6.70
N LEU A 65 -11.60 -10.51 -6.35
CA LEU A 65 -12.08 -10.87 -5.00
C LEU A 65 -11.27 -11.97 -4.24
N ASP A 66 -10.27 -12.57 -4.89
CA ASP A 66 -9.45 -13.66 -4.36
C ASP A 66 -7.96 -13.28 -4.19
N ALA A 67 -7.55 -12.03 -4.47
CA ALA A 67 -6.14 -11.61 -4.53
C ALA A 67 -5.83 -10.34 -3.72
N GLN A 68 -6.50 -10.14 -2.59
CA GLN A 68 -6.28 -8.95 -1.77
C GLN A 68 -5.49 -9.31 -0.52
N TYR A 69 -4.35 -8.66 -0.36
CA TYR A 69 -3.54 -8.69 0.85
C TYR A 69 -3.48 -7.27 1.39
N TYR A 70 -3.63 -7.12 2.70
CA TYR A 70 -3.50 -5.84 3.37
C TYR A 70 -2.54 -5.97 4.55
N GLY A 71 -1.89 -4.87 4.89
CA GLY A 71 -1.04 -4.80 6.08
C GLY A 71 -1.25 -3.50 6.84
N PRO A 72 -0.67 -3.41 8.04
CA PRO A 72 -0.84 -2.28 8.91
C PRO A 72 0.01 -1.10 8.45
N ILE A 73 -0.53 0.10 8.61
CA ILE A 73 0.21 1.37 8.65
C ILE A 73 -0.34 2.21 9.80
N THR A 74 0.38 3.26 10.16
CA THR A 74 -0.13 4.27 11.09
C THR A 74 0.00 5.68 10.53
N ILE A 75 -0.91 6.56 10.95
CA ILE A 75 -0.91 7.97 10.55
C ILE A 75 -1.08 8.87 11.78
N GLY A 76 -0.19 9.84 11.93
CA GLY A 76 -0.24 10.90 12.93
C GLY A 76 0.46 10.62 14.25
N THR A 77 0.41 11.60 15.16
CA THR A 77 1.06 11.54 16.47
C THR A 77 0.08 11.94 17.59
N PRO A 78 -0.36 11.04 18.49
CA PRO A 78 -0.04 9.61 18.52
C PRO A 78 -0.53 8.85 17.27
N PRO A 79 0.11 7.71 16.94
CA PRO A 79 -0.26 6.89 15.78
C PRO A 79 -1.72 6.46 15.79
N GLN A 80 -2.38 6.55 14.63
CA GLN A 80 -3.72 6.00 14.37
C GLN A 80 -3.60 4.85 13.37
N ASP A 81 -4.11 3.67 13.72
CA ASP A 81 -3.94 2.44 12.93
C ASP A 81 -4.88 2.37 11.72
N PHE A 82 -4.34 1.89 10.60
CA PHE A 82 -5.10 1.55 9.40
C PHE A 82 -4.57 0.27 8.78
N ASN A 83 -5.48 -0.52 8.22
CA ASN A 83 -5.14 -1.62 7.34
C ASN A 83 -5.26 -1.15 5.89
N VAL A 84 -4.20 -1.28 5.10
CA VAL A 84 -4.18 -0.81 3.71
C VAL A 84 -3.74 -1.90 2.76
N VAL A 85 -4.27 -1.84 1.54
CA VAL A 85 -3.68 -2.58 0.41
C VAL A 85 -2.45 -1.81 -0.08
N PHE A 86 -1.32 -2.51 -0.17
CA PHE A 86 -0.11 -1.98 -0.79
C PHE A 86 -0.19 -2.24 -2.29
N ASP A 87 -0.48 -1.19 -3.06
CA ASP A 87 -0.95 -1.29 -4.43
C ASP A 87 0.07 -0.75 -5.44
N THR A 88 0.68 -1.63 -6.21
CA THR A 88 1.63 -1.26 -7.27
C THR A 88 0.96 -0.67 -8.52
N GLY A 89 -0.38 -0.70 -8.62
CA GLY A 89 -1.15 -0.12 -9.72
C GLY A 89 -1.58 1.33 -9.50
N SER A 90 -1.37 1.90 -8.32
CA SER A 90 -1.69 3.29 -7.99
C SER A 90 -0.59 3.97 -7.18
N SER A 91 -0.66 5.30 -7.01
CA SER A 91 0.43 6.09 -6.40
C SER A 91 0.00 7.03 -5.29
N ASN A 92 -1.28 7.03 -4.91
CA ASN A 92 -1.78 7.85 -3.80
C ASN A 92 -1.99 6.98 -2.56
N LEU A 93 -1.66 7.54 -1.39
CA LEU A 93 -2.18 7.06 -0.11
C LEU A 93 -3.54 7.71 0.17
N TRP A 94 -4.53 6.93 0.57
CA TRP A 94 -5.79 7.44 1.10
C TRP A 94 -6.37 6.54 2.19
N VAL A 95 -7.03 7.16 3.16
CA VAL A 95 -7.76 6.48 4.24
C VAL A 95 -9.10 7.18 4.52
N PRO A 96 -10.08 6.50 5.15
CA PRO A 96 -11.35 7.12 5.50
C PRO A 96 -11.15 8.26 6.51
N SER A 97 -11.90 9.35 6.34
CA SER A 97 -11.85 10.51 7.23
C SER A 97 -12.96 10.45 8.26
N LYS A 98 -12.69 10.91 9.50
CA LYS A 98 -13.74 11.18 10.48
C LYS A 98 -14.75 12.25 10.02
N LYS A 99 -14.40 13.03 9.00
CA LYS A 99 -15.25 14.07 8.39
C LYS A 99 -16.19 13.53 7.31
N CYS A 100 -16.21 12.21 7.06
CA CYS A 100 -17.15 11.60 6.13
C CYS A 100 -18.60 11.75 6.61
N LYS A 101 -19.55 11.71 5.66
CA LYS A 101 -20.97 11.84 5.99
C LYS A 101 -21.46 10.58 6.71
N TRP A 102 -22.39 10.75 7.65
CA TRP A 102 -23.06 9.62 8.32
C TRP A 102 -23.83 8.70 7.36
N THR A 103 -24.14 9.18 6.15
CA THR A 103 -24.77 8.39 5.09
C THR A 103 -23.78 7.52 4.32
N ASP A 104 -22.47 7.66 4.55
CA ASP A 104 -21.43 6.84 3.93
C ASP A 104 -21.15 5.59 4.77
N ILE A 105 -21.83 4.49 4.43
CA ILE A 105 -21.75 3.24 5.17
C ILE A 105 -20.33 2.65 5.13
N ALA A 106 -19.61 2.77 4.01
CA ALA A 106 -18.25 2.26 3.89
C ALA A 106 -17.33 2.95 4.92
N CYS A 107 -17.41 4.28 5.03
CA CYS A 107 -16.62 5.01 6.01
C CYS A 107 -16.99 4.67 7.47
N LEU A 108 -18.25 4.33 7.76
CA LEU A 108 -18.68 3.98 9.12
C LEU A 108 -18.09 2.65 9.60
N LEU A 109 -17.90 1.69 8.70
CA LEU A 109 -17.42 0.34 9.01
C LEU A 109 -15.90 0.24 9.18
N HIS A 110 -15.14 1.25 8.75
CA HIS A 110 -13.68 1.26 8.74
C HIS A 110 -13.07 2.21 9.78
N ASN A 111 -11.78 2.03 10.05
CA ASN A 111 -11.00 3.00 10.81
C ASN A 111 -11.03 4.36 10.11
N LYS A 112 -11.06 5.43 10.91
CA LYS A 112 -11.21 6.80 10.42
C LYS A 112 -10.12 7.68 10.97
N TYR A 113 -9.43 8.38 10.09
CA TYR A 113 -8.43 9.36 10.46
C TYR A 113 -9.08 10.58 11.11
N ASP A 114 -8.61 10.90 12.31
CA ASP A 114 -9.02 12.05 13.10
C ASP A 114 -7.86 13.04 13.21
N SER A 115 -7.85 14.03 12.32
CA SER A 115 -6.85 15.10 12.31
C SER A 115 -6.79 15.90 13.61
N THR A 116 -7.84 15.88 14.45
CA THR A 116 -7.85 16.61 15.72
C THR A 116 -7.03 15.93 16.82
N LYS A 117 -6.66 14.66 16.61
CA LYS A 117 -5.87 13.86 17.55
C LYS A 117 -4.38 13.83 17.22
N SER A 118 -3.97 14.33 16.06
CA SER A 118 -2.57 14.28 15.63
C SER A 118 -1.88 15.62 15.85
N SER A 119 -0.77 15.61 16.59
CA SER A 119 0.09 16.79 16.82
C SER A 119 0.98 17.11 15.62
N THR A 120 1.21 16.16 14.72
CA THR A 120 2.01 16.31 13.50
C THR A 120 1.19 16.69 12.27
N TYR A 121 -0.13 16.68 12.39
CA TYR A 121 -1.05 17.05 11.31
C TYR A 121 -0.84 18.49 10.83
N LYS A 122 -0.78 18.63 9.51
CA LYS A 122 -0.85 19.91 8.81
C LYS A 122 -1.98 19.87 7.78
N LYS A 123 -2.79 20.91 7.79
CA LYS A 123 -3.89 21.07 6.83
C LYS A 123 -3.34 21.37 5.44
N ASP A 124 -3.74 20.59 4.44
CA ASP A 124 -3.60 20.93 3.01
C ASP A 124 -4.96 21.42 2.48
N GLY A 125 -5.99 20.58 2.53
CA GLY A 125 -7.38 20.93 2.26
C GLY A 125 -7.77 21.05 0.78
N ARG A 126 -6.83 20.88 -0.16
CA ARG A 126 -7.17 20.81 -1.60
C ARG A 126 -8.09 19.62 -1.86
N SER A 127 -9.14 19.84 -2.66
CA SER A 127 -10.10 18.78 -3.01
C SER A 127 -9.43 17.68 -3.83
N PHE A 128 -9.77 16.43 -3.50
CA PHE A 128 -9.21 15.23 -4.12
C PHE A 128 -10.32 14.33 -4.65
N SER A 129 -10.10 13.74 -5.82
CA SER A 129 -10.98 12.71 -6.37
C SER A 129 -10.18 11.72 -7.20
N ILE A 130 -10.41 10.44 -6.98
CA ILE A 130 -9.78 9.34 -7.73
C ILE A 130 -10.86 8.35 -8.17
N ARG A 131 -10.67 7.79 -9.37
CA ARG A 131 -11.54 6.79 -9.97
C ARG A 131 -10.73 5.53 -10.27
N TYR A 132 -11.11 4.44 -9.63
CA TYR A 132 -10.63 3.08 -9.91
C TYR A 132 -11.58 2.39 -10.90
N GLY A 133 -11.22 1.20 -11.39
CA GLY A 133 -12.08 0.45 -12.31
C GLY A 133 -13.43 0.11 -11.73
N THR A 134 -13.45 -0.31 -10.47
CA THR A 134 -14.67 -0.79 -9.80
C THR A 134 -15.29 0.25 -8.84
N GLY A 135 -14.74 1.46 -8.73
CA GLY A 135 -15.21 2.44 -7.75
C GLY A 135 -14.56 3.82 -7.90
N SER A 136 -15.00 4.76 -7.07
CA SER A 136 -14.39 6.09 -6.98
C SER A 136 -14.47 6.57 -5.55
N LEU A 137 -13.63 7.54 -5.19
CA LEU A 137 -13.76 8.25 -3.93
C LEU A 137 -13.47 9.73 -4.10
N THR A 138 -14.05 10.52 -3.21
CA THR A 138 -13.81 11.96 -3.11
C THR A 138 -13.46 12.34 -1.67
N GLY A 139 -12.71 13.43 -1.55
CA GLY A 139 -12.19 13.88 -0.28
C GLY A 139 -11.35 15.13 -0.43
N PHE A 140 -10.35 15.25 0.44
CA PHE A 140 -9.39 16.34 0.41
C PHE A 140 -8.02 15.85 0.87
N LEU A 141 -6.97 16.56 0.49
CA LEU A 141 -5.61 16.25 0.91
C LEU A 141 -5.35 16.72 2.35
N SER A 142 -4.55 15.95 3.06
CA SER A 142 -4.01 16.24 4.39
C SER A 142 -2.54 15.86 4.42
N ASN A 143 -1.79 16.42 5.35
CA ASN A 143 -0.37 16.13 5.53
C ASN A 143 -0.12 15.68 6.97
N ASP A 144 0.56 14.56 7.16
CA ASP A 144 0.92 14.06 8.49
C ASP A 144 2.11 13.09 8.41
N THR A 145 2.60 12.64 9.56
CA THR A 145 3.57 11.55 9.66
C THR A 145 2.88 10.22 9.36
N VAL A 146 3.50 9.40 8.51
CA VAL A 146 3.02 8.05 8.16
C VAL A 146 4.11 7.04 8.51
N SER A 147 3.74 5.94 9.17
CA SER A 147 4.65 4.84 9.44
C SER A 147 4.14 3.55 8.82
N VAL A 148 5.02 2.83 8.13
CA VAL A 148 4.76 1.50 7.56
C VAL A 148 5.44 0.39 8.37
N SER A 149 6.21 0.75 9.42
CA SER A 149 6.95 -0.19 10.25
C SER A 149 6.63 0.05 11.72
N THR A 150 6.70 -1.01 12.53
CA THR A 150 6.68 -0.87 13.99
C THR A 150 8.05 -0.49 14.56
N LEU A 151 9.10 -0.52 13.73
CA LEU A 151 10.45 -0.11 14.09
C LEU A 151 10.55 1.41 14.11
N ALA A 152 11.21 1.95 15.14
CA ALA A 152 11.52 3.37 15.19
C ALA A 152 12.51 3.76 14.09
N GLY A 153 12.36 4.97 13.54
CA GLY A 153 13.30 5.54 12.56
C GLY A 153 12.87 5.43 11.09
N TYR A 154 11.72 4.81 10.80
CA TYR A 154 11.18 4.67 9.43
C TYR A 154 9.93 5.50 9.18
N ASP A 155 9.67 6.48 10.05
CA ASP A 155 8.50 7.35 9.93
C ASP A 155 8.70 8.34 8.79
N VAL A 156 7.81 8.27 7.80
CA VAL A 156 7.76 9.23 6.69
C VAL A 156 7.14 10.51 7.20
N SER A 157 7.99 11.51 7.42
CA SER A 157 7.54 12.82 7.87
C SER A 157 6.85 13.58 6.72
N SER A 158 5.82 14.37 7.05
CA SER A 158 5.11 15.25 6.12
C SER A 158 4.61 14.54 4.84
N GLN A 159 4.08 13.33 4.96
CA GLN A 159 3.42 12.64 3.86
C GLN A 159 2.07 13.28 3.57
N THR A 160 1.85 13.68 2.31
CA THR A 160 0.52 14.11 1.86
C THR A 160 -0.31 12.91 1.44
N PHE A 161 -1.54 12.81 1.95
CA PHE A 161 -2.48 11.72 1.65
C PHE A 161 -3.90 12.26 1.52
N ALA A 162 -4.82 11.47 0.98
CA ALA A 162 -6.22 11.87 0.88
C ALA A 162 -7.05 11.35 2.06
N GLU A 163 -7.78 12.26 2.70
CA GLU A 163 -8.86 11.98 3.64
C GLU A 163 -10.15 11.73 2.83
N ALA A 164 -10.57 10.47 2.72
CA ALA A 164 -11.78 10.11 1.98
C ALA A 164 -13.05 10.49 2.77
N THR A 165 -13.93 11.28 2.15
CA THR A 165 -15.20 11.72 2.75
C THR A 165 -16.42 11.11 2.08
N SER A 166 -16.25 10.57 0.87
CA SER A 166 -17.25 9.79 0.16
C SER A 166 -16.60 8.64 -0.62
N GLN A 167 -17.11 7.42 -0.41
CA GLN A 167 -16.64 6.17 -1.01
C GLN A 167 -17.84 5.40 -1.61
N PRO A 168 -18.46 5.92 -2.68
CA PRO A 168 -19.63 5.29 -3.28
C PRO A 168 -19.34 3.89 -3.83
N GLY A 169 -20.31 3.00 -3.67
CA GLY A 169 -20.30 1.66 -4.27
C GLY A 169 -20.09 0.53 -3.25
N LEU A 170 -20.49 -0.69 -3.63
CA LEU A 170 -20.41 -1.86 -2.75
C LEU A 170 -18.96 -2.33 -2.48
N VAL A 171 -18.02 -1.93 -3.33
CA VAL A 171 -16.62 -2.39 -3.25
C VAL A 171 -15.98 -2.03 -1.92
N PHE A 172 -16.17 -0.78 -1.47
CA PHE A 172 -15.58 -0.31 -0.22
C PHE A 172 -16.40 -0.69 1.03
N ILE A 173 -17.67 -1.08 0.87
CA ILE A 173 -18.48 -1.61 1.98
C ILE A 173 -18.05 -3.04 2.32
N LEU A 174 -17.70 -3.82 1.29
CA LEU A 174 -17.31 -5.23 1.44
C LEU A 174 -15.81 -5.43 1.66
N ALA A 175 -15.00 -4.36 1.58
CA ALA A 175 -13.57 -4.42 1.86
C ALA A 175 -13.32 -4.75 3.34
N ALA A 176 -12.23 -5.48 3.64
CA ALA A 176 -11.72 -5.63 5.02
C ALA A 176 -10.51 -4.73 5.31
N PHE A 177 -10.15 -3.88 4.34
CA PHE A 177 -9.08 -2.91 4.46
C PHE A 177 -9.69 -1.51 4.52
N ASP A 178 -9.07 -0.62 5.27
CA ASP A 178 -9.52 0.75 5.45
C ASP A 178 -9.20 1.61 4.22
N GLY A 179 -8.02 1.43 3.63
CA GLY A 179 -7.50 2.29 2.56
C GLY A 179 -6.54 1.62 1.60
N ILE A 180 -5.90 2.43 0.75
CA ILE A 180 -4.88 1.98 -0.20
C ILE A 180 -3.64 2.86 -0.03
N LEU A 181 -2.47 2.22 -0.02
CA LEU A 181 -1.16 2.85 -0.13
C LEU A 181 -0.56 2.50 -1.49
N GLY A 182 -0.55 3.48 -2.39
CA GLY A 182 0.05 3.33 -3.71
C GLY A 182 1.58 3.22 -3.68
N LEU A 183 2.11 2.21 -4.38
CA LEU A 183 3.54 1.93 -4.59
C LEU A 183 3.96 2.14 -6.06
N GLY A 184 3.08 2.69 -6.89
CA GLY A 184 3.37 3.09 -8.27
C GLY A 184 4.26 4.34 -8.35
N TYR A 185 4.68 4.66 -9.57
CA TYR A 185 5.51 5.83 -9.83
C TYR A 185 4.74 7.15 -9.62
N PRO A 186 5.42 8.27 -9.28
CA PRO A 186 4.77 9.57 -9.09
C PRO A 186 3.92 10.08 -10.25
N GLN A 187 4.21 9.64 -11.49
CA GLN A 187 3.59 10.09 -12.73
C GLN A 187 2.08 9.84 -12.80
N ILE A 188 1.57 8.81 -12.09
CA ILE A 188 0.14 8.50 -12.02
C ILE A 188 -0.50 8.98 -10.72
N SER A 189 0.26 9.68 -9.87
CA SER A 189 -0.27 10.24 -8.62
C SER A 189 -1.19 11.41 -8.91
N VAL A 190 -2.45 11.28 -8.48
CA VAL A 190 -3.44 12.35 -8.60
C VAL A 190 -2.95 13.57 -7.81
N MET A 191 -3.03 14.74 -8.44
CA MET A 191 -2.50 16.01 -7.93
C MET A 191 -0.97 16.08 -7.74
N ASN A 192 -0.21 15.19 -8.39
CA ASN A 192 1.25 15.12 -8.30
C ASN A 192 1.73 15.02 -6.84
N VAL A 193 1.00 14.28 -6.01
CA VAL A 193 1.40 14.01 -4.62
C VAL A 193 2.56 13.01 -4.63
N THR A 194 3.65 13.32 -3.94
CA THR A 194 4.77 12.37 -3.80
C THR A 194 4.31 11.10 -3.07
N PRO A 195 4.50 9.90 -3.67
CA PRO A 195 4.14 8.64 -3.03
C PRO A 195 4.96 8.37 -1.75
N VAL A 196 4.46 7.45 -0.92
CA VAL A 196 5.09 7.10 0.37
C VAL A 196 6.50 6.55 0.16
N PHE A 197 6.66 5.62 -0.78
CA PHE A 197 7.95 5.00 -1.07
C PHE A 197 8.98 6.01 -1.57
N ASP A 198 8.60 6.91 -2.48
CA ASP A 198 9.46 8.01 -2.92
C ASP A 198 9.89 8.92 -1.76
N ASN A 199 8.99 9.23 -0.83
CA ASN A 199 9.34 9.99 0.36
C ASN A 199 10.28 9.22 1.30
N MET A 200 10.15 7.90 1.44
CA MET A 200 11.11 7.08 2.19
C MET A 200 12.52 7.18 1.60
N VAL A 201 12.64 7.08 0.27
CA VAL A 201 13.91 7.24 -0.45
C VAL A 201 14.46 8.65 -0.26
N ASN A 202 13.63 9.68 -0.49
CA ASN A 202 14.05 11.09 -0.41
C ASN A 202 14.45 11.51 1.01
N GLN A 203 13.87 10.89 2.04
CA GLN A 203 14.20 11.14 3.44
C GLN A 203 15.36 10.26 3.95
N GLY A 204 15.92 9.38 3.12
CA GLY A 204 17.02 8.49 3.49
C GLY A 204 16.63 7.47 4.55
N LEU A 205 15.37 7.03 4.55
CA LEU A 205 14.85 6.07 5.53
C LEU A 205 15.18 4.62 5.16
N ILE A 206 15.62 4.37 3.94
CA ILE A 206 15.94 3.03 3.42
C ILE A 206 17.27 3.08 2.69
N ASP A 207 18.11 2.06 2.91
CA ASP A 207 19.44 1.97 2.31
C ASP A 207 19.35 1.71 0.80
N ASP A 208 18.56 0.69 0.43
CA ASP A 208 18.29 0.33 -0.96
C ASP A 208 16.88 0.74 -1.38
N PRO A 209 16.71 1.47 -2.51
CA PRO A 209 15.42 1.92 -3.01
C PRO A 209 14.67 0.80 -3.74
N VAL A 210 14.46 -0.33 -3.07
CA VAL A 210 13.72 -1.49 -3.57
C VAL A 210 12.67 -1.96 -2.56
N PHE A 211 11.63 -2.61 -3.06
CA PHE A 211 10.68 -3.37 -2.24
C PHE A 211 10.32 -4.67 -2.94
N ALA A 212 9.88 -5.67 -2.18
CA ALA A 212 9.53 -6.99 -2.66
C ALA A 212 8.29 -7.52 -1.94
N PHE A 213 7.52 -8.35 -2.64
CA PHE A 213 6.36 -9.04 -2.08
C PHE A 213 6.62 -10.54 -2.06
N TYR A 214 6.39 -11.15 -0.91
CA TYR A 214 6.09 -12.57 -0.79
C TYR A 214 4.59 -12.72 -0.55
N LEU A 215 3.89 -13.50 -1.37
CA LEU A 215 2.46 -13.77 -1.22
C LEU A 215 2.26 -15.28 -1.22
N ASP A 216 1.88 -15.81 -0.07
CA ASP A 216 1.59 -17.23 0.12
C ASP A 216 0.26 -17.59 -0.54
N ARG A 217 0.29 -18.62 -1.38
CA ARG A 217 -0.91 -19.16 -2.04
C ARG A 217 -1.82 -19.90 -1.05
N ASN A 218 -1.29 -20.34 0.10
CA ASN A 218 -2.08 -20.90 1.17
C ASN A 218 -2.76 -19.79 1.99
N VAL A 219 -3.95 -19.39 1.55
CA VAL A 219 -4.77 -18.37 2.23
C VAL A 219 -5.35 -18.82 3.58
N SER A 220 -5.05 -20.05 4.03
CA SER A 220 -5.51 -20.59 5.31
C SER A 220 -4.72 -20.05 6.51
N ASP A 221 -3.52 -19.51 6.28
CA ASP A 221 -2.64 -18.98 7.33
C ASP A 221 -2.90 -17.49 7.62
N PRO A 222 -2.94 -17.09 8.91
CA PRO A 222 -3.39 -15.76 9.31
C PRO A 222 -2.48 -14.65 8.76
N ILE A 223 -1.19 -14.95 8.62
CA ILE A 223 -0.23 -14.19 7.83
C ILE A 223 -0.08 -14.95 6.52
N GLY A 224 -0.48 -14.34 5.42
CA GLY A 224 -0.46 -14.94 4.08
C GLY A 224 0.57 -14.31 3.17
N GLY A 225 1.42 -13.41 3.67
CA GLY A 225 2.46 -12.77 2.88
C GLY A 225 3.27 -11.79 3.69
N GLU A 226 4.26 -11.20 3.04
CA GLU A 226 5.13 -10.16 3.59
C GLU A 226 5.50 -9.16 2.50
N LEU A 227 5.38 -7.86 2.82
CA LEU A 227 6.02 -6.79 2.06
C LEU A 227 7.36 -6.47 2.73
N MET A 228 8.42 -6.49 1.94
CA MET A 228 9.77 -6.15 2.34
C MET A 228 10.17 -4.83 1.69
N ILE A 229 10.70 -3.88 2.46
CA ILE A 229 11.23 -2.61 1.95
C ILE A 229 12.71 -2.53 2.31
N GLY A 230 13.55 -2.18 1.34
CA GLY A 230 15.00 -2.15 1.48
C GLY A 230 15.70 -3.45 1.08
N GLY A 231 14.99 -4.43 0.52
CA GLY A 231 15.62 -5.68 0.07
C GLY A 231 14.63 -6.82 -0.19
N THR A 232 15.19 -8.04 -0.19
CA THR A 232 14.48 -9.31 -0.34
C THR A 232 14.89 -10.27 0.78
N ASP A 233 14.07 -11.29 1.06
CA ASP A 233 14.43 -12.38 1.96
C ASP A 233 14.68 -13.67 1.15
N PRO A 234 15.93 -14.19 1.12
CA PRO A 234 16.26 -15.45 0.47
C PRO A 234 15.48 -16.68 0.99
N ALA A 235 14.83 -16.59 2.15
CA ALA A 235 13.95 -17.65 2.64
C ALA A 235 12.67 -17.82 1.80
N TYR A 236 12.28 -16.80 1.01
CA TYR A 236 11.04 -16.78 0.22
C TYR A 236 11.20 -17.12 -1.25
N TYR A 237 12.42 -17.40 -1.73
CA TYR A 237 12.66 -17.79 -3.12
C TYR A 237 13.86 -18.72 -3.25
N GLU A 238 13.88 -19.50 -4.35
CA GLU A 238 15.01 -20.33 -4.72
C GLU A 238 15.68 -19.77 -5.98
N GLY A 239 17.00 -19.91 -6.07
CA GLY A 239 17.78 -19.43 -7.21
C GLY A 239 17.98 -17.92 -7.26
N ASP A 240 18.37 -17.42 -8.43
CA ASP A 240 18.71 -16.01 -8.65
C ASP A 240 17.49 -15.17 -9.07
N VAL A 241 17.50 -13.89 -8.67
CA VAL A 241 16.52 -12.90 -9.11
C VAL A 241 16.93 -12.33 -10.47
N PHE A 242 16.05 -12.45 -11.45
CA PHE A 242 16.23 -11.86 -12.78
C PHE A 242 15.39 -10.58 -12.93
N TYR A 243 16.00 -9.51 -13.43
CA TYR A 243 15.36 -8.21 -13.59
C TYR A 243 14.98 -7.94 -15.04
N ILE A 244 13.80 -7.37 -15.24
CA ILE A 244 13.33 -6.87 -16.54
C ILE A 244 13.16 -5.34 -16.40
N PRO A 245 13.71 -4.53 -17.32
CA PRO A 245 13.59 -3.09 -17.24
C PRO A 245 12.14 -2.63 -17.40
N VAL A 246 11.76 -1.63 -16.61
CA VAL A 246 10.46 -0.94 -16.75
C VAL A 246 10.45 -0.12 -18.04
N VAL A 247 9.41 -0.27 -18.86
CA VAL A 247 9.28 0.39 -20.17
C VAL A 247 8.49 1.69 -20.13
N ASP A 248 7.61 1.86 -19.13
CA ASP A 248 6.83 3.09 -18.92
C ASP A 248 6.73 3.39 -17.41
N LYS A 249 7.41 4.45 -16.97
CA LYS A 249 7.49 4.87 -15.55
C LYS A 249 6.21 5.55 -15.04
N GLY A 250 5.04 5.25 -15.60
CA GLY A 250 3.77 5.43 -14.92
C GLY A 250 3.42 4.25 -14.01
N TYR A 251 3.73 3.05 -14.47
CA TYR A 251 3.38 1.78 -13.83
C TYR A 251 4.63 0.91 -13.67
N TRP A 252 4.52 -0.18 -12.92
CA TRP A 252 5.52 -1.26 -12.95
C TRP A 252 5.35 -2.10 -14.22
N GLN A 253 5.43 -1.46 -15.39
CA GLN A 253 5.15 -2.05 -16.69
C GLN A 253 6.41 -2.61 -17.32
N VAL A 254 6.35 -3.86 -17.80
CA VAL A 254 7.45 -4.57 -18.47
C VAL A 254 7.03 -5.05 -19.84
N SER A 255 8.00 -5.32 -20.72
CA SER A 255 7.75 -5.99 -22.00
C SER A 255 7.60 -7.49 -21.78
N MET A 256 6.68 -8.13 -22.50
CA MET A 256 6.49 -9.58 -22.53
C MET A 256 6.55 -10.06 -23.98
N ASP A 257 7.46 -10.99 -24.29
CA ASP A 257 7.69 -11.46 -25.67
C ASP A 257 6.53 -12.28 -26.22
N GLY A 258 5.82 -12.99 -25.36
CA GLY A 258 4.67 -13.80 -25.71
C GLY A 258 4.15 -14.61 -24.52
N TYR A 259 2.98 -15.22 -24.68
CA TYR A 259 2.43 -16.19 -23.74
C TYR A 259 2.18 -17.51 -24.48
N VAL A 260 2.43 -18.63 -23.81
CA VAL A 260 2.17 -19.97 -24.34
C VAL A 260 1.03 -20.58 -23.53
N TYR A 261 0.00 -21.09 -24.21
CA TYR A 261 -1.12 -21.83 -23.61
C TYR A 261 -0.88 -23.34 -23.66
#